data_AF-A0A0M2V9C1-F1
#
_entry.id   AF-A0A0M2V9C1-F1
#
_cell.length_a   1.000
_cell.length_b   1.000
_cell.length_c   1.000
_cell.angle_alpha   90.00
_cell.angle_beta   90.00
_cell.angle_gamma   90.00
#
_symmetry.space_group_name_H-M   'P 1'
#
loop_
_entity.id
_entity.type
_entity.pdbx_description
1 polymer ?
#
loop_
_entity_poly.entity_id
_entity_poly.type
_entity_poly.pdbx_seq_one_letter_code
_entity_poly.pdbx_strand_id
1 'polypeptide(L)'
;MDMQLQHGFSLLEVLITLLILKLGLLGVLAGQTLALQYVIDATQRTTAVALSAVLVQELAASISGQPGFSLELTTPDPIELPSCNAAAWCTGTELRDYQLARWQQLWPSALQAGLAAPLFAPQFCLQFTDNNLHIQASWQQRAHSSNIAQVAGCEAGLGRSALTLTARLP
;
A
#
# COMPACT_ATOMS: atom_id res chain seq x y z
N MET A 1 18.08 70.09 8.62
CA MET A 1 18.53 68.99 9.51
C MET A 1 17.27 68.35 10.06
N ASP A 2 16.73 67.39 9.32
CA ASP A 2 15.55 66.65 9.74
C ASP A 2 15.95 65.63 10.79
N MET A 3 15.42 65.81 12.00
CA MET A 3 15.70 64.98 13.15
C MET A 3 14.80 63.75 13.05
N GLN A 4 15.34 62.63 12.56
CA GLN A 4 14.60 61.37 12.49
C GLN A 4 14.30 60.88 13.91
N LEU A 5 13.01 60.86 14.26
CA LEU A 5 12.49 60.29 15.51
C LEU A 5 12.57 58.76 15.42
N GLN A 6 13.53 58.16 16.11
CA GLN A 6 13.57 56.71 16.30
C GLN A 6 12.37 56.27 17.14
N HIS A 7 11.44 55.54 16.51
CA HIS A 7 10.29 54.93 17.18
C HIS A 7 10.74 53.62 17.83
N GLY A 8 10.73 53.57 19.17
CA GLY A 8 11.02 52.35 19.92
C GLY A 8 9.89 51.33 19.82
N PHE A 9 10.23 50.04 19.78
CA PHE A 9 9.27 48.93 19.78
C PHE A 9 8.37 48.97 21.01
N SER A 10 7.06 48.90 20.82
CA SER A 10 6.12 48.73 21.92
C SER A 10 6.09 47.26 22.37
N LEU A 11 5.96 47.00 23.68
CA LEU A 11 5.82 45.64 24.22
C LEU A 11 4.61 44.91 23.61
N LEU A 12 3.56 45.68 23.28
CA LEU A 12 2.36 45.18 22.61
C LEU A 12 2.65 44.71 21.17
N GLU A 13 3.55 45.38 20.46
CA GLU A 13 3.95 45.01 19.09
C GLU A 13 4.70 43.67 19.09
N VAL A 14 5.61 43.48 20.05
CA VAL A 14 6.30 42.19 20.23
C VAL A 14 5.32 41.08 20.62
N LEU A 15 4.32 41.37 21.45
CA LEU A 15 3.31 40.38 21.82
C LEU A 15 2.45 39.94 20.62
N ILE A 16 2.04 40.89 19.77
CA ILE A 16 1.24 40.62 18.58
C ILE A 16 2.06 39.86 17.52
N THR A 17 3.31 40.24 17.29
CA THR A 17 4.20 39.52 16.35
C THR A 17 4.42 38.07 16.80
N LEU A 18 4.66 37.83 18.09
CA LEU A 18 4.75 36.48 18.63
C LEU A 18 3.43 35.70 18.51
N LEU A 19 2.28 36.35 18.68
CA LEU A 19 0.97 35.72 18.50
C LEU A 19 0.78 35.27 17.04
N ILE A 20 1.00 36.17 16.08
CA ILE A 20 0.89 35.87 14.64
C ILE A 20 1.87 34.76 14.25
N LEU A 21 3.11 34.82 14.72
CA LEU A 21 4.13 33.80 14.47
C LEU A 21 3.69 32.42 14.99
N LYS A 22 3.17 32.35 16.21
CA LYS A 22 2.69 31.08 16.80
C LYS A 22 1.54 30.49 16.00
N LEU A 23 0.57 31.30 15.61
CA LEU A 23 -0.56 30.86 14.78
C LEU A 23 -0.10 30.40 13.39
N GLY A 24 0.83 31.13 12.77
CA GLY A 24 1.44 30.74 11.50
C GLY A 24 2.16 29.40 11.58
N LEU A 25 2.96 29.18 12.64
CA LEU A 25 3.68 27.92 12.85
C LEU A 25 2.73 26.74 13.07
N LEU A 26 1.66 26.92 13.86
CA LEU A 26 0.62 25.90 14.03
C LEU A 26 -0.05 25.54 12.71
N GLY A 27 -0.34 26.53 11.87
CA GLY A 27 -0.89 26.32 10.53
C GLY A 27 0.04 25.49 9.65
N VAL A 28 1.34 25.78 9.66
CA VAL A 28 2.35 25.02 8.91
C VAL A 28 2.45 23.58 9.43
N LEU A 29 2.46 23.36 10.74
CA LEU A 29 2.50 22.02 11.32
C LEU A 29 1.26 21.20 10.94
N ALA A 30 0.07 21.79 10.99
CA ALA A 30 -1.16 21.15 10.54
C ALA A 30 -1.13 20.82 9.04
N GLY A 31 -0.53 21.68 8.21
CA GLY A 31 -0.31 21.39 6.79
C GLY A 31 0.67 20.22 6.58
N GLN A 32 1.77 20.18 7.33
CA GLN A 32 2.77 19.12 7.24
C GLN A 32 2.18 17.75 7.60
N THR A 33 1.33 17.65 8.62
CA THR A 33 0.71 16.38 9.00
C THR A 33 -0.22 15.86 7.90
N LEU A 34 -1.02 16.73 7.28
CA LEU A 34 -1.87 16.37 6.14
C LEU A 34 -1.03 15.93 4.92
N ALA A 35 0.04 16.65 4.61
CA ALA A 35 0.95 16.28 3.53
C ALA A 35 1.57 14.89 3.73
N LEU A 36 1.99 14.57 4.95
CA LEU A 36 2.51 13.25 5.29
C LEU A 36 1.47 12.14 5.10
N GLN A 37 0.21 12.38 5.48
CA GLN A 37 -0.88 11.42 5.25
C GLN A 37 -1.06 11.11 3.76
N TYR A 38 -1.05 12.14 2.90
CA TYR A 38 -1.14 11.93 1.45
C TYR A 38 0.04 11.16 0.87
N VAL A 39 1.26 11.40 1.37
CA VAL A 39 2.44 10.65 0.93
C VAL A 39 2.34 9.17 1.34
N ILE A 40 1.87 8.88 2.55
CA ILE A 40 1.65 7.50 3.03
C ILE A 40 0.62 6.79 2.13
N ASP A 41 -0.52 7.42 1.84
CA ASP A 41 -1.55 6.81 1.01
C ASP A 41 -1.07 6.57 -0.44
N ALA A 42 -0.33 7.54 -1.01
CA ALA A 42 0.24 7.41 -2.36
C ALA A 42 1.31 6.32 -2.46
N THR A 43 2.16 6.19 -1.44
CA THR A 43 3.21 5.16 -1.39
C THR A 43 2.62 3.75 -1.22
N GLN A 44 1.56 3.60 -0.44
CA GLN A 44 0.82 2.33 -0.35
C GLN A 44 0.22 1.93 -1.70
N ARG A 45 -0.48 2.85 -2.38
CA ARG A 45 -1.02 2.59 -3.72
C ARG A 45 0.06 2.20 -4.71
N THR A 46 1.19 2.92 -4.71
CA THR A 46 2.33 2.62 -5.58
C THR A 46 2.91 1.24 -5.31
N THR A 47 3.06 0.87 -4.04
CA THR A 47 3.54 -0.46 -3.63
C THR A 47 2.59 -1.56 -4.09
N ALA A 48 1.28 -1.37 -3.93
CA ALA A 48 0.29 -2.36 -4.34
C ALA A 48 0.25 -2.55 -5.87
N VAL A 49 0.41 -1.47 -6.65
CA VAL A 49 0.57 -1.54 -8.10
C VAL A 49 1.86 -2.27 -8.49
N ALA A 50 2.98 -1.95 -7.84
CA ALA A 50 4.27 -2.59 -8.11
C ALA A 50 4.22 -4.10 -7.84
N LEU A 51 3.65 -4.52 -6.69
CA LEU A 51 3.47 -5.93 -6.36
C LEU A 51 2.58 -6.65 -7.39
N SER A 52 1.49 -6.01 -7.83
CA SER A 52 0.61 -6.56 -8.85
C SER A 52 1.32 -6.71 -10.20
N ALA A 53 2.15 -5.74 -10.58
CA ALA A 53 2.92 -5.79 -11.83
C ALA A 53 3.95 -6.94 -11.81
N VAL A 54 4.66 -7.12 -10.70
CA VAL A 54 5.57 -8.27 -10.51
C VAL A 54 4.80 -9.58 -10.64
N LEU A 55 3.63 -9.69 -10.01
CA LEU A 55 2.81 -10.90 -10.08
C LEU A 55 2.38 -11.23 -11.52
N VAL A 56 1.90 -10.23 -12.27
CA VAL A 56 1.51 -10.41 -13.68
C VAL A 56 2.69 -10.94 -14.50
N GLN A 57 3.89 -10.39 -14.31
CA GLN A 57 5.09 -10.81 -15.04
C GLN A 57 5.49 -12.26 -14.72
N GLU A 58 5.49 -12.62 -13.45
CA GLU A 58 5.81 -13.99 -12.99
C GLU A 58 4.79 -15.01 -13.51
N LEU A 59 3.50 -14.71 -13.38
CA LEU A 59 2.43 -15.60 -13.81
C LEU A 59 2.30 -15.69 -15.34
N ALA A 60 2.60 -14.63 -16.09
CA ALA A 60 2.55 -14.66 -17.55
C ALA A 60 3.43 -15.76 -18.15
N ALA A 61 4.55 -16.08 -17.50
CA ALA A 61 5.48 -17.10 -17.97
C ALA A 61 5.05 -18.54 -17.63
N SER A 62 4.15 -18.75 -16.67
CA SER A 62 3.85 -20.07 -16.10
C SER A 62 2.42 -20.56 -16.32
N ILE A 63 1.48 -19.67 -16.62
CA ILE A 63 0.04 -19.98 -16.58
C ILE A 63 -0.54 -20.52 -17.89
N SER A 64 0.28 -20.60 -18.96
CA SER A 64 -0.17 -21.09 -20.26
C SER A 64 -0.79 -22.49 -20.16
N GLY A 65 -2.06 -22.61 -20.57
CA GLY A 65 -2.79 -23.89 -20.57
C GLY A 65 -3.32 -24.36 -19.21
N GLN A 66 -3.29 -23.54 -18.15
CA GLN A 66 -3.94 -23.87 -16.89
C GLN A 66 -5.46 -23.66 -16.95
N PRO A 67 -6.27 -24.49 -16.26
CA PRO A 67 -7.66 -24.16 -16.03
C PRO A 67 -7.77 -22.84 -15.25
N GLY A 68 -8.87 -22.12 -15.46
CA GLY A 68 -9.16 -20.92 -14.67
C GLY A 68 -9.13 -21.20 -13.17
N PHE A 69 -8.71 -20.22 -12.37
CA PHE A 69 -8.63 -20.34 -10.92
C PHE A 69 -9.14 -19.07 -10.23
N SER A 70 -9.53 -19.22 -8.97
CA SER A 70 -9.87 -18.11 -8.07
C SER A 70 -9.20 -18.36 -6.73
N LEU A 71 -8.32 -17.45 -6.30
CA LEU A 71 -7.60 -17.53 -5.04
C LEU A 71 -7.70 -16.22 -4.26
N GLU A 72 -7.76 -16.31 -2.94
CA GLU A 72 -7.59 -15.18 -2.01
C GLU A 72 -6.33 -15.42 -1.18
N LEU A 73 -5.41 -14.47 -1.22
CA LEU A 73 -4.17 -14.47 -0.44
C LEU A 73 -4.27 -13.44 0.67
N THR A 74 -3.90 -13.84 1.88
CA THR A 74 -3.92 -12.99 3.08
C THR A 74 -2.66 -13.22 3.92
N THR A 75 -2.30 -12.30 4.81
CA THR A 75 -1.12 -12.45 5.66
C THR A 75 -1.16 -13.57 6.71
N PRO A 76 -2.29 -13.91 7.38
CA PRO A 76 -2.32 -15.03 8.32
C PRO A 76 -2.19 -16.41 7.66
N ASP A 77 -2.54 -16.52 6.37
CA ASP A 77 -2.55 -17.78 5.62
C ASP A 77 -1.56 -17.71 4.43
N PRO A 78 -0.24 -17.82 4.67
CA PRO A 78 0.73 -17.88 3.60
C PRO A 78 0.60 -19.18 2.81
N ILE A 79 0.75 -19.10 1.49
CA ILE A 79 0.81 -20.29 0.64
C ILE A 79 2.10 -21.05 0.99
N GLU A 80 1.97 -22.34 1.32
CA GLU A 80 3.12 -23.20 1.55
C GLU A 80 3.92 -23.37 0.25
N LEU A 81 5.24 -23.28 0.34
CA LEU A 81 6.09 -23.49 -0.83
C LEU A 81 6.07 -24.98 -1.20
N PRO A 82 5.61 -25.34 -2.41
CA PRO A 82 5.72 -26.72 -2.87
C PRO A 82 7.19 -27.10 -3.01
N SER A 83 7.50 -28.36 -2.69
CA SER A 83 8.87 -28.89 -2.58
C SER A 83 9.44 -29.34 -3.93
N CYS A 84 9.18 -28.62 -5.02
CA CYS A 84 9.77 -28.94 -6.31
C CYS A 84 11.24 -28.50 -6.39
N ASN A 85 12.07 -29.31 -7.05
CA ASN A 85 13.52 -29.14 -7.13
C ASN A 85 14.08 -29.74 -8.43
N ALA A 86 15.41 -29.71 -8.62
CA ALA A 86 16.03 -30.24 -9.84
C ALA A 86 15.75 -31.74 -10.10
N ALA A 87 15.41 -32.51 -9.06
CA ALA A 87 15.07 -33.93 -9.15
C ALA A 87 13.55 -34.23 -9.21
N ALA A 88 12.70 -33.25 -8.87
CA ALA A 88 11.23 -33.38 -8.89
C ALA A 88 10.61 -32.15 -9.57
N TRP A 89 10.09 -32.35 -10.79
CA TRP A 89 9.59 -31.26 -11.63
C TRP A 89 8.22 -30.79 -11.13
N CYS A 90 8.05 -29.47 -11.00
CA CYS A 90 6.77 -28.86 -10.68
C CYS A 90 5.77 -29.05 -11.85
N THR A 91 4.57 -29.51 -11.55
CA THR A 91 3.41 -29.36 -12.44
C THR A 91 3.08 -27.87 -12.63
N GLY A 92 2.29 -27.51 -13.65
CA GLY A 92 1.89 -26.11 -13.85
C GLY A 92 1.23 -25.50 -12.60
N THR A 93 0.36 -26.26 -11.94
CA THR A 93 -0.31 -25.81 -10.71
C THR A 93 0.68 -25.59 -9.56
N GLU A 94 1.64 -26.50 -9.37
CA GLU A 94 2.66 -26.34 -8.33
C GLU A 94 3.64 -25.20 -8.64
N LEU A 95 3.96 -24.97 -9.91
CA LEU A 95 4.79 -23.83 -10.31
C LEU A 95 4.09 -22.49 -10.02
N ARG A 96 2.79 -22.40 -10.28
CA ARG A 96 1.97 -21.23 -9.91
C ARG A 96 2.00 -21.03 -8.40
N ASP A 97 1.76 -22.07 -7.62
CA ASP A 97 1.72 -21.96 -6.14
C ASP A 97 3.10 -21.58 -5.57
N TYR A 98 4.19 -22.09 -6.17
CA TYR A 98 5.55 -21.66 -5.87
C TYR A 98 5.76 -20.17 -6.11
N GLN A 99 5.35 -19.67 -7.28
CA GLN A 99 5.48 -18.25 -7.63
C GLN A 99 4.64 -17.37 -6.70
N LEU A 100 3.41 -17.78 -6.39
CA LEU A 100 2.54 -17.05 -5.46
C LEU A 100 3.12 -17.01 -4.04
N ALA A 101 3.63 -18.13 -3.54
CA ALA A 101 4.28 -18.20 -2.23
C ALA A 101 5.51 -17.31 -2.16
N ARG A 102 6.38 -17.33 -3.19
CA ARG A 102 7.54 -16.43 -3.28
C ARG A 102 7.12 -14.96 -3.38
N TRP A 103 6.12 -14.66 -4.19
CA TRP A 103 5.59 -13.30 -4.33
C TRP A 103 5.00 -12.77 -3.01
N GLN A 104 4.33 -13.62 -2.24
CA GLN A 104 3.81 -13.27 -0.92
C GLN A 104 4.92 -12.92 0.09
N GLN A 105 6.12 -13.49 -0.05
CA GLN A 105 7.29 -13.10 0.74
C GLN A 105 7.78 -11.68 0.44
N LEU A 106 7.43 -11.11 -0.72
CA LEU A 106 7.75 -9.72 -1.07
C LEU A 106 6.81 -8.72 -0.38
N TRP A 107 5.73 -9.18 0.24
CA TRP A 107 4.78 -8.29 0.88
C TRP A 107 5.45 -7.59 2.06
N PRO A 108 5.57 -6.25 2.04
CA PRO A 108 6.28 -5.54 3.08
C PRO A 108 5.53 -5.70 4.40
N SER A 109 6.13 -6.44 5.34
CA SER A 109 5.59 -6.54 6.69
C SER A 109 5.79 -5.20 7.42
N ALA A 110 4.83 -4.86 8.30
CA ALA A 110 4.94 -3.64 9.11
C ALA A 110 6.21 -3.61 9.99
N LEU A 111 6.78 -4.79 10.28
CA LEU A 111 8.01 -4.97 11.07
C LEU A 111 9.29 -4.69 10.27
N GLN A 112 9.33 -4.95 8.96
CA GLN A 112 10.52 -4.76 8.12
C GLN A 112 10.59 -3.38 7.47
N ALA A 113 9.46 -2.69 7.35
CA ALA A 113 9.36 -1.45 6.57
C ALA A 113 10.00 -0.21 7.24
N GLY A 114 10.29 -0.23 8.55
CA GLY A 114 10.83 0.94 9.25
C GLY A 114 9.94 2.19 9.04
N LEU A 115 10.49 3.26 8.46
CA LEU A 115 9.79 4.49 8.12
C LEU A 115 8.99 4.44 6.80
N ALA A 116 9.10 3.37 6.01
CA ALA A 116 8.32 3.21 4.78
C ALA A 116 6.85 2.92 5.13
N ALA A 117 5.90 3.37 4.30
CA ALA A 117 4.48 3.09 4.47
C ALA A 117 4.15 1.68 3.96
N PRO A 118 4.08 0.64 4.83
CA PRO A 118 3.78 -0.70 4.38
C PRO A 118 2.29 -0.82 4.02
N LEU A 119 1.95 -1.89 3.31
CA LEU A 119 0.56 -2.32 3.21
C LEU A 119 0.16 -2.94 4.56
N PHE A 120 -0.85 -2.38 5.22
CA PHE A 120 -1.36 -2.93 6.48
C PHE A 120 -2.42 -4.01 6.18
N ALA A 121 -2.21 -5.22 6.69
CA ALA A 121 -3.07 -6.38 6.43
C ALA A 121 -3.47 -6.53 4.94
N PRO A 122 -2.49 -6.62 4.02
CA PRO A 122 -2.76 -6.76 2.60
C PRO A 122 -3.56 -8.04 2.32
N GLN A 123 -4.52 -7.93 1.40
CA GLN A 123 -5.24 -9.05 0.82
C GLN A 123 -5.19 -8.90 -0.70
N PHE A 124 -5.02 -10.03 -1.40
CA PHE A 124 -5.01 -10.07 -2.85
C PHE A 124 -5.90 -11.19 -3.35
N CYS A 125 -6.86 -10.85 -4.21
CA CYS A 125 -7.80 -11.78 -4.80
C CYS A 125 -7.48 -11.87 -6.28
N LEU A 126 -7.18 -13.08 -6.71
CA LEU A 126 -6.75 -13.40 -8.07
C LEU A 126 -7.83 -14.24 -8.72
N GLN A 127 -8.28 -13.82 -9.89
CA GLN A 127 -9.21 -14.59 -10.71
C GLN A 127 -8.65 -14.69 -12.11
N PHE A 128 -8.40 -15.90 -12.57
CA PHE A 128 -7.95 -16.15 -13.94
C PHE A 128 -9.05 -16.85 -14.72
N THR A 129 -9.54 -16.22 -15.78
CA THR A 129 -10.61 -16.75 -16.64
C THR A 129 -10.45 -16.19 -18.05
N ASP A 130 -10.61 -17.03 -19.07
CA ASP A 130 -10.51 -16.62 -20.49
C ASP A 130 -9.25 -15.80 -20.81
N ASN A 131 -8.09 -16.28 -20.34
CA ASN A 131 -6.79 -15.61 -20.51
C ASN A 131 -6.71 -14.21 -19.86
N ASN A 132 -7.67 -13.82 -19.03
CA ASN A 132 -7.63 -12.59 -18.25
C ASN A 132 -7.37 -12.90 -16.78
N LEU A 133 -6.33 -12.27 -16.23
CA LEU A 133 -6.03 -12.26 -14.82
C LEU A 133 -6.58 -10.97 -14.20
N HIS A 134 -7.65 -11.10 -13.43
CA HIS A 134 -8.18 -10.06 -12.58
C HIS A 134 -7.48 -10.10 -11.22
N ILE A 135 -6.93 -8.97 -10.81
CA ILE A 135 -6.22 -8.80 -9.54
C ILE A 135 -6.93 -7.72 -8.76
N GLN A 136 -7.44 -8.06 -7.59
CA GLN A 136 -7.95 -7.08 -6.62
C GLN A 136 -7.02 -7.07 -5.43
N ALA A 137 -6.43 -5.93 -5.11
CA ALA A 137 -5.61 -5.75 -3.92
C ALA A 137 -6.34 -4.85 -2.92
N SER A 138 -6.36 -5.21 -1.65
CA SER A 138 -6.93 -4.38 -0.59
C SER A 138 -5.99 -4.29 0.61
N TRP A 139 -5.98 -3.15 1.30
CA TRP A 139 -5.19 -2.93 2.51
C TRP A 139 -5.88 -1.96 3.45
N GLN A 140 -5.57 -2.04 4.73
CA GLN A 140 -6.13 -1.18 5.76
C GLN A 140 -5.51 0.22 5.74
N GLN A 141 -6.36 1.24 5.92
CA GLN A 141 -5.92 2.60 6.14
C GLN A 141 -5.58 2.79 7.62
N ARG A 142 -4.43 3.41 7.91
CA ARG A 142 -3.94 3.62 9.29
C ARG A 142 -4.96 4.35 10.18
N ALA A 143 -5.71 5.30 9.62
CA ALA A 143 -6.64 6.14 10.36
C ALA A 143 -7.89 5.41 10.88
N HIS A 144 -8.12 4.16 10.47
CA HIS A 144 -9.41 3.47 10.68
C HIS A 144 -9.26 2.06 11.28
N SER A 145 -8.32 1.90 12.22
CA SER A 145 -7.98 0.60 12.83
C SER A 145 -9.06 -0.01 13.75
N SER A 146 -10.17 0.70 14.02
CA SER A 146 -11.12 0.34 15.10
C SER A 146 -12.47 -0.23 14.64
N ASN A 147 -12.66 -0.57 13.36
CA ASN A 147 -13.87 -1.29 12.94
C ASN A 147 -13.54 -2.29 11.82
N ILE A 148 -13.02 -3.45 12.23
CA ILE A 148 -12.88 -4.62 11.38
C ILE A 148 -14.28 -5.23 11.24
N ALA A 149 -15.17 -4.59 10.48
CA ALA A 149 -16.10 -5.41 9.73
C ALA A 149 -15.19 -6.26 8.83
N GLN A 150 -15.14 -7.57 9.08
CA GLN A 150 -14.46 -8.50 8.19
C GLN A 150 -15.13 -8.36 6.82
N VAL A 151 -14.60 -7.48 5.98
CA VAL A 151 -14.94 -7.48 4.57
C VAL A 151 -14.34 -8.78 4.06
N ALA A 152 -15.21 -9.75 3.82
CA ALA A 152 -14.83 -10.98 3.14
C ALA A 152 -14.38 -10.59 1.73
N GLY A 153 -13.17 -11.00 1.34
CA GLY A 153 -12.60 -10.69 0.03
C GLY A 153 -11.91 -9.34 -0.07
N CYS A 154 -11.53 -8.99 -1.31
CA CYS A 154 -10.65 -7.85 -1.61
C CYS A 154 -11.39 -6.58 -2.00
N GLU A 155 -12.64 -6.43 -1.57
CA GLU A 155 -13.45 -5.26 -1.87
C GLU A 155 -12.98 -4.02 -1.09
N ALA A 156 -13.24 -2.85 -1.66
CA ALA A 156 -13.14 -1.60 -0.93
C ALA A 156 -14.22 -1.57 0.17
N GLY A 157 -13.87 -1.05 1.35
CA GLY A 157 -14.79 -0.99 2.48
C GLY A 157 -14.38 0.09 3.47
N LEU A 158 -15.16 0.26 4.53
CA LEU A 158 -14.84 1.23 5.58
C LEU A 158 -13.47 0.90 6.18
N GLY A 159 -12.54 1.85 6.06
CA GLY A 159 -11.17 1.70 6.57
C GLY A 159 -10.24 0.85 5.69
N ARG A 160 -10.67 0.46 4.48
CA ARG A 160 -9.81 -0.24 3.51
C ARG A 160 -9.72 0.54 2.21
N SER A 161 -8.51 0.67 1.71
CA SER A 161 -8.27 1.04 0.31
C SER A 161 -8.18 -0.22 -0.53
N ALA A 162 -8.64 -0.14 -1.77
CA ALA A 162 -8.51 -1.22 -2.74
C ALA A 162 -8.10 -0.69 -4.11
N LEU A 163 -7.51 -1.57 -4.91
CA LEU A 163 -7.24 -1.36 -6.33
C LEU A 163 -7.67 -2.60 -7.11
N THR A 164 -8.11 -2.40 -8.34
CA THR A 164 -8.41 -3.50 -9.26
C THR A 164 -7.61 -3.31 -10.53
N LEU A 165 -6.92 -4.37 -10.94
CA LEU A 165 -6.17 -4.45 -12.19
C LEU A 165 -6.67 -5.64 -12.98
N THR A 166 -6.59 -5.56 -14.29
CA THR A 166 -6.86 -6.68 -15.18
C THR A 166 -5.75 -6.75 -16.20
N ALA A 167 -5.11 -7.90 -16.29
CA ALA A 167 -4.04 -8.17 -17.24
C ALA A 167 -4.45 -9.33 -18.13
N ARG A 168 -4.27 -9.18 -19.44
CA ARG A 168 -4.45 -10.28 -20.37
C ARG A 168 -3.14 -11.05 -20.49
N LEU A 169 -3.18 -12.35 -20.21
CA LEU A 169 -2.05 -13.26 -20.29
C LEU A 169 -2.13 -14.08 -21.58
N PRO A 170 -0.99 -14.45 -22.18
CA PRO A 170 -0.94 -15.22 -23.42
C PRO A 170 -1.50 -16.65 -23.27
#